data_AF-A0A2N3K1E4-F1
#
_entry.id   AF-A0A2N3K1E4-F1
#
_cell.length_a   1.000
_cell.length_b   1.000
_cell.length_c   1.000
_cell.angle_alpha   90.00
_cell.angle_beta   90.00
_cell.angle_gamma   90.00
#
_symmetry.space_group_name_H-M   'P 1'
#
loop_
_entity.id
_entity.type
_entity.pdbx_description
1 polymer ?
#
loop_
_entity_poly.entity_id
_entity_poly.type
_entity_poly.pdbx_seq_one_letter_code
_entity_poly.pdbx_strand_id
1 'polypeptide(L)'
;MTAEYLRAVRAHLGRLSRADRRRALDALSAQLEELVEAGGDPVTALGEPAHYAAGLLDALAGDLPEGSASRRVFGIPVETRGPVSAEIRSRVWDPANPSLFVPRLFGIGWTVNLGAVAVRAGLIRPDDTDAEVLRSIPERDLSAARGVPLVIAGSTAAALALVWRSLPSSVASGFGMTGRPRGEAPKWTLTGVAALGALPALWAQRKNVPVEDRLVRAASATSLSVISASVVAATVVQARRPCGRWGLLTGAALPVAVAGSLAVVVVPLRSGLRRAWHAAAAAPPRSTLPKEKTP
;
A
#
# COMPACT_ATOMS: atom_id res chain seq x y z
N MET A 1 7.78 -21.49 -17.72
CA MET A 1 7.53 -20.91 -16.39
C MET A 1 6.15 -20.25 -16.29
N THR A 2 5.82 -19.21 -17.05
CA THR A 2 4.51 -18.52 -16.94
C THR A 2 3.30 -19.40 -17.26
N ALA A 3 3.35 -20.18 -18.34
CA ALA A 3 2.28 -21.12 -18.71
C ALA A 3 2.09 -22.25 -17.67
N GLU A 4 3.15 -22.61 -16.96
CA GLU A 4 3.13 -23.62 -15.91
C GLU A 4 2.53 -23.06 -14.62
N TYR A 5 2.93 -21.84 -14.24
CA TYR A 5 2.33 -21.09 -13.14
C TYR A 5 0.82 -20.88 -13.35
N LEU A 6 0.40 -20.43 -14.53
CA LEU A 6 -1.02 -20.29 -14.90
C LEU A 6 -1.79 -21.61 -14.79
N ARG A 7 -1.19 -22.71 -15.25
CA ARG A 7 -1.81 -24.04 -15.19
C ARG A 7 -1.97 -24.50 -13.74
N ALA A 8 -0.97 -24.26 -12.90
CA ALA A 8 -1.00 -24.58 -11.48
C ALA A 8 -2.07 -23.77 -10.74
N VAL A 9 -2.11 -22.44 -10.93
CA VAL A 9 -3.15 -21.58 -10.33
C VAL A 9 -4.55 -22.02 -10.77
N ARG A 10 -4.76 -22.28 -12.07
CA ARG A 10 -6.05 -22.74 -12.59
C ARG A 10 -6.56 -24.01 -11.90
N ALA A 11 -5.67 -24.93 -11.53
CA ALA A 11 -6.04 -26.16 -10.83
C ALA A 11 -6.65 -25.88 -9.45
N HIS A 12 -6.20 -24.83 -8.78
CA HIS A 12 -6.69 -24.43 -7.46
C HIS A 12 -7.97 -23.56 -7.50
N LEU A 13 -8.30 -22.94 -8.64
CA LEU A 13 -9.50 -22.10 -8.81
C LEU A 13 -10.78 -22.88 -9.17
N GLY A 14 -10.85 -24.17 -8.83
CA GLY A 14 -11.99 -25.04 -9.16
C GLY A 14 -13.33 -24.58 -8.58
N ARG A 15 -13.31 -23.79 -7.51
CA ARG A 15 -14.48 -23.28 -6.78
C ARG A 15 -15.15 -22.06 -7.41
N LEU A 16 -14.49 -21.38 -8.37
CA LEU A 16 -15.01 -20.19 -9.03
C LEU A 16 -15.94 -20.54 -10.19
N SER A 17 -16.87 -19.62 -10.49
CA SER A 17 -17.66 -19.69 -11.72
C SER A 17 -16.74 -19.70 -12.95
N ARG A 18 -17.22 -20.30 -14.05
CA ARG A 18 -16.43 -20.37 -15.30
C ARG A 18 -16.04 -18.98 -15.82
N ALA A 19 -16.90 -17.98 -15.63
CA ALA A 19 -16.66 -16.60 -16.04
C ALA A 19 -15.60 -15.92 -15.17
N ASP A 20 -15.71 -16.05 -13.84
CA ASP A 20 -14.78 -15.40 -12.91
C ASP A 20 -13.40 -16.04 -12.94
N ARG A 21 -13.35 -17.37 -13.06
CA ARG A 21 -12.10 -18.10 -13.26
C ARG A 21 -11.39 -17.65 -14.54
N ARG A 22 -12.14 -17.41 -15.63
CA ARG A 22 -11.54 -16.95 -16.89
C ARG A 22 -10.98 -15.54 -16.74
N ARG A 23 -11.74 -14.60 -16.18
CA ARG A 23 -11.27 -13.23 -15.93
C ARG A 23 -10.02 -13.19 -15.04
N ALA A 24 -10.00 -13.99 -13.98
CA ALA A 24 -8.86 -14.07 -13.07
C ALA A 24 -7.60 -14.61 -13.76
N LEU A 25 -7.75 -15.61 -14.63
CA LEU A 25 -6.62 -16.18 -15.38
C LEU A 25 -6.15 -15.24 -16.50
N ASP A 26 -7.05 -14.54 -17.19
CA ASP A 26 -6.70 -13.55 -18.22
C ASP A 26 -5.94 -12.35 -17.58
N ALA A 27 -6.33 -11.94 -16.37
CA ALA A 27 -5.60 -10.91 -15.62
C ALA A 27 -4.22 -11.39 -15.17
N LEU A 28 -4.12 -12.63 -14.68
CA LEU A 28 -2.85 -13.24 -14.28
C LEU A 28 -1.91 -13.42 -15.48
N SER A 29 -2.42 -13.79 -16.66
CA SER A 29 -1.58 -13.96 -17.85
C SER A 29 -0.96 -12.64 -18.28
N ALA A 30 -1.74 -11.55 -18.32
CA ALA A 30 -1.22 -10.23 -18.68
C ALA A 30 -0.12 -9.75 -17.73
N GLN A 31 -0.25 -10.03 -16.43
CA GLN A 31 0.78 -9.68 -15.45
C GLN A 31 2.03 -10.55 -15.60
N LEU A 32 1.88 -11.85 -15.86
CA LEU A 32 3.02 -12.72 -16.08
C LEU A 32 3.82 -12.33 -17.32
N GLU A 33 3.15 -11.79 -18.35
CA GLU A 33 3.81 -11.19 -19.51
C GLU A 33 4.63 -9.95 -19.11
N GLU A 34 4.03 -9.00 -18.37
CA GLU A 34 4.72 -7.81 -17.87
C GLU A 34 5.91 -8.16 -16.95
N LEU A 35 5.74 -9.20 -16.13
CA LEU A 35 6.75 -9.67 -15.18
C LEU A 35 7.92 -10.35 -15.89
N VAL A 36 7.65 -11.13 -16.94
CA VAL A 36 8.68 -11.71 -17.81
C VAL A 36 9.41 -10.62 -18.59
N GLU A 37 8.71 -9.61 -19.07
CA GLU A 37 9.32 -8.45 -19.75
C GLU A 37 10.27 -7.69 -18.80
N ALA A 38 9.93 -7.62 -17.51
CA ALA A 38 10.78 -7.08 -16.45
C ALA A 38 11.88 -8.06 -15.97
N GLY A 39 11.98 -9.27 -16.54
CA GLY A 39 12.96 -10.28 -16.16
C GLY A 39 12.72 -10.92 -14.78
N GLY A 40 11.51 -10.81 -14.23
CA GLY A 40 11.16 -11.34 -12.92
C GLY A 40 10.79 -12.83 -12.94
N ASP A 41 10.89 -13.48 -11.79
CA ASP A 41 10.37 -14.82 -11.57
C ASP A 41 8.96 -14.77 -10.92
N PRO A 42 7.93 -15.43 -11.50
CA PRO A 42 6.58 -15.48 -10.96
C PRO A 42 6.47 -16.00 -9.54
N VAL A 43 7.20 -17.06 -9.18
CA VAL A 43 7.14 -17.64 -7.83
C VAL A 43 7.71 -16.66 -6.82
N THR A 44 8.82 -16.02 -7.19
CA THR A 44 9.47 -15.00 -6.39
C THR A 44 8.62 -13.74 -6.19
N ALA A 45 7.78 -13.36 -7.15
CA ALA A 45 7.00 -12.13 -7.09
C ALA A 45 5.57 -12.33 -6.54
N LEU A 46 4.94 -13.45 -6.89
CA LEU A 46 3.54 -13.76 -6.59
C LEU A 46 3.39 -14.83 -5.50
N GLY A 47 4.48 -15.52 -5.13
CA GLY A 47 4.45 -16.66 -4.23
C GLY A 47 4.10 -17.96 -4.96
N GLU A 48 4.02 -19.06 -4.21
CA GLU A 48 3.63 -20.37 -4.73
C GLU A 48 2.21 -20.33 -5.36
N PRO A 49 1.97 -21.01 -6.50
CA PRO A 49 0.69 -20.99 -7.20
C PRO A 49 -0.52 -21.35 -6.31
N ALA A 50 -0.33 -22.27 -5.37
CA ALA A 50 -1.37 -22.69 -4.43
C ALA A 50 -1.71 -21.59 -3.41
N HIS A 51 -0.69 -20.93 -2.85
CA HIS A 51 -0.86 -19.80 -1.92
C HIS A 51 -1.48 -18.60 -2.63
N TYR A 52 -1.01 -18.32 -3.85
CA TYR A 52 -1.57 -17.29 -4.70
C TYR A 52 -3.06 -17.54 -4.98
N ALA A 53 -3.41 -18.76 -5.39
CA ALA A 53 -4.80 -19.12 -5.67
C ALA A 53 -5.68 -19.11 -4.42
N ALA A 54 -5.13 -19.52 -3.26
CA ALA A 54 -5.84 -19.42 -1.99
C ALA A 54 -6.12 -17.96 -1.61
N GLY A 55 -5.15 -17.06 -1.75
CA GLY A 55 -5.36 -15.62 -1.52
C GLY A 55 -6.36 -14.99 -2.49
N LEU A 56 -6.37 -15.44 -3.75
CA LEU A 56 -7.38 -15.04 -4.73
C LEU A 56 -8.79 -15.55 -4.36
N LEU A 57 -8.91 -16.80 -3.90
CA LEU A 57 -10.17 -17.38 -3.47
C LEU A 57 -10.69 -16.73 -2.17
N ASP A 58 -9.81 -16.47 -1.20
CA ASP A 58 -10.15 -15.81 0.06
C ASP A 58 -10.64 -14.39 -0.20
N ALA A 59 -9.92 -13.65 -1.06
CA ALA A 59 -10.39 -12.36 -1.56
C ALA A 59 -11.80 -12.48 -2.17
N LEU A 60 -12.06 -13.47 -3.02
CA LEU A 60 -13.37 -13.64 -3.65
C LEU A 60 -14.44 -14.20 -2.68
N ALA A 61 -14.06 -14.85 -1.59
CA ALA A 61 -14.94 -15.46 -0.59
C ALA A 61 -15.31 -14.50 0.55
N GLY A 62 -14.47 -13.49 0.84
CA GLY A 62 -14.79 -12.38 1.74
C GLY A 62 -16.01 -11.54 1.32
N ASP A 63 -16.60 -11.84 0.16
CA ASP A 63 -17.69 -11.12 -0.48
C ASP A 63 -19.12 -11.60 -0.10
N LEU A 64 -19.30 -12.52 0.86
CA LEU A 64 -20.66 -12.91 1.34
C LEU A 64 -20.74 -13.28 2.83
N PRO A 65 -21.29 -12.38 3.67
CA PRO A 65 -22.20 -12.76 4.74
C PRO A 65 -23.64 -12.36 4.38
N GLU A 66 -24.59 -13.23 4.70
CA GLU A 66 -26.01 -13.02 4.43
C GLU A 66 -26.51 -11.67 4.97
N GLY A 67 -26.98 -10.79 4.08
CA GLY A 67 -27.83 -9.65 4.45
C GLY A 67 -27.29 -8.22 4.28
N SER A 68 -26.12 -7.95 3.68
CA SER A 68 -25.73 -6.55 3.41
C SER A 68 -26.03 -6.10 1.98
N ALA A 69 -27.08 -5.29 1.82
CA ALA A 69 -27.48 -4.67 0.57
C ALA A 69 -26.37 -3.73 0.01
N SER A 70 -25.61 -4.23 -0.96
CA SER A 70 -24.71 -3.43 -1.82
C SER A 70 -25.54 -2.53 -2.72
N ARG A 71 -25.41 -1.20 -2.57
CA ARG A 71 -26.06 -0.22 -3.45
C ARG A 71 -25.20 0.02 -4.68
N ARG A 72 -25.72 -0.33 -5.86
CA ARG A 72 -25.07 -0.12 -7.16
C ARG A 72 -25.41 1.26 -7.69
N VAL A 73 -24.43 1.99 -8.22
CA VAL A 73 -24.64 3.26 -8.96
C VAL A 73 -24.02 3.07 -10.34
N PHE A 74 -24.81 3.25 -11.41
CA PHE A 74 -24.41 3.03 -12.81
C PHE A 74 -23.78 1.65 -13.12
N GLY A 75 -24.30 0.57 -12.53
CA GLY A 75 -23.77 -0.78 -12.76
C GLY A 75 -22.41 -1.05 -12.08
N ILE A 76 -21.88 -0.07 -11.36
CA ILE A 76 -20.68 -0.20 -10.52
C ILE A 76 -21.15 -0.54 -9.10
N PRO A 77 -20.73 -1.68 -8.52
CA PRO A 77 -20.93 -1.94 -7.11
C PRO A 77 -20.10 -0.92 -6.32
N VAL A 78 -20.78 0.04 -5.68
CA VAL A 78 -20.15 0.96 -4.75
C VAL A 78 -20.15 0.26 -3.41
N GLU A 79 -18.99 -0.23 -2.98
CA GLU A 79 -18.79 -0.62 -1.59
C GLU A 79 -19.06 0.61 -0.71
N THR A 80 -20.10 0.53 0.11
CA THR A 80 -20.34 1.50 1.20
C THR A 80 -19.35 1.32 2.34
N ARG A 81 -18.54 0.26 2.30
CA ARG A 81 -17.36 0.07 3.13
C ARG A 81 -16.25 0.88 2.47
N GLY A 82 -16.02 2.10 2.98
CA GLY A 82 -14.95 2.98 2.48
C GLY A 82 -13.56 2.34 2.58
N PRO A 83 -12.46 3.10 2.35
CA PRO A 83 -11.05 2.65 2.38
C PRO A 83 -10.53 2.16 3.76
N VAL A 84 -11.39 1.50 4.54
CA VAL A 84 -11.36 1.31 5.98
C VAL A 84 -11.51 -0.18 6.36
N SER A 85 -11.83 -1.09 5.43
CA SER A 85 -11.93 -2.52 5.77
C SER A 85 -10.58 -3.10 6.20
N ALA A 86 -10.60 -4.01 7.17
CA ALA A 86 -9.39 -4.72 7.63
C ALA A 86 -8.76 -5.55 6.49
N GLU A 87 -9.57 -5.99 5.54
CA GLU A 87 -9.16 -6.84 4.42
C GLU A 87 -8.41 -6.08 3.32
N ILE A 88 -8.77 -4.82 3.02
CA ILE A 88 -7.96 -3.97 2.12
C ILE A 88 -6.63 -3.61 2.80
N ARG A 89 -6.60 -3.61 4.14
CA ARG A 89 -5.44 -3.21 4.95
C ARG A 89 -4.40 -4.32 5.08
N SER A 90 -4.82 -5.55 5.32
CA SER A 90 -3.92 -6.72 5.33
C SER A 90 -3.21 -6.88 3.98
N ARG A 91 -3.83 -6.48 2.86
CA ARG A 91 -3.19 -6.58 1.54
C ARG A 91 -2.10 -5.55 1.29
N VAL A 92 -2.12 -4.41 1.99
CA VAL A 92 -1.05 -3.39 1.91
C VAL A 92 0.08 -3.73 2.88
N TRP A 93 -0.24 -4.32 4.03
CA TRP A 93 0.74 -4.67 5.06
C TRP A 93 0.38 -6.02 5.70
N ASP A 94 1.08 -7.06 5.27
CA ASP A 94 1.04 -8.40 5.87
C ASP A 94 2.45 -9.01 5.80
N PRO A 95 3.24 -8.88 6.88
CA PRO A 95 4.59 -9.43 6.95
C PRO A 95 4.65 -10.96 6.94
N ALA A 96 3.54 -11.65 7.27
CA ALA A 96 3.47 -13.11 7.29
C ALA A 96 3.24 -13.69 5.88
N ASN A 97 2.55 -12.93 5.01
CA ASN A 97 2.38 -13.30 3.61
C ASN A 97 3.64 -12.97 2.79
N PRO A 98 4.31 -13.97 2.18
CA PRO A 98 5.54 -13.75 1.41
C PRO A 98 5.32 -13.09 0.04
N SER A 99 4.09 -13.04 -0.46
CA SER A 99 3.78 -12.49 -1.79
C SER A 99 3.92 -10.97 -1.80
N LEU A 100 4.77 -10.45 -2.71
CA LEU A 100 5.00 -9.00 -2.87
C LEU A 100 3.80 -8.29 -3.50
N PHE A 101 3.05 -8.98 -4.36
CA PHE A 101 1.86 -8.46 -5.02
C PHE A 101 0.63 -9.27 -4.62
N VAL A 102 -0.43 -8.58 -4.18
CA VAL A 102 -1.69 -9.18 -3.75
C VAL A 102 -2.86 -8.66 -4.59
N PRO A 103 -3.83 -9.50 -5.01
CA PRO A 103 -4.96 -9.07 -5.84
C PRO A 103 -5.87 -8.02 -5.16
N ARG A 104 -6.36 -7.02 -5.91
CA ARG A 104 -7.44 -6.11 -5.48
C ARG A 104 -8.82 -6.71 -5.76
N LEU A 105 -9.77 -6.54 -4.84
CA LEU A 105 -11.14 -7.06 -5.02
C LEU A 105 -12.01 -6.24 -5.98
N PHE A 106 -11.76 -4.94 -6.16
CA PHE A 106 -12.44 -4.13 -7.18
C PHE A 106 -11.49 -3.06 -7.76
N GLY A 107 -11.44 -3.00 -9.10
CA GLY A 107 -10.50 -2.19 -9.89
C GLY A 107 -9.35 -3.02 -10.47
N ILE A 108 -8.91 -2.69 -11.69
CA ILE A 108 -7.80 -3.39 -12.37
C ILE A 108 -6.48 -3.16 -11.61
N GLY A 109 -5.77 -4.22 -11.25
CA GLY A 109 -4.36 -4.19 -10.84
C GLY A 109 -4.06 -4.62 -9.41
N TRP A 110 -2.78 -4.59 -9.07
CA TRP A 110 -2.18 -5.22 -7.89
C TRP A 110 -1.91 -4.23 -6.77
N THR A 111 -1.97 -4.71 -5.53
CA THR A 111 -1.46 -3.97 -4.38
C THR A 111 -0.11 -4.55 -3.99
N VAL A 112 0.86 -3.67 -3.68
CA VAL A 112 2.15 -4.08 -3.14
C VAL A 112 1.98 -4.36 -1.65
N ASN A 113 2.31 -5.57 -1.21
CA ASN A 113 2.41 -5.90 0.20
C ASN A 113 3.73 -5.37 0.75
N LEU A 114 3.66 -4.22 1.43
CA LEU A 114 4.80 -3.56 2.02
C LEU A 114 5.41 -4.35 3.19
N GLY A 115 4.63 -5.21 3.85
CA GLY A 115 5.13 -6.14 4.87
C GLY A 115 6.09 -7.14 4.26
N ALA A 116 5.69 -7.79 3.16
CA ALA A 116 6.55 -8.70 2.40
C ALA A 116 7.81 -8.01 1.86
N VAL A 117 7.67 -6.77 1.35
CA VAL A 117 8.84 -5.98 0.91
C VAL A 117 9.80 -5.72 2.08
N ALA A 118 9.28 -5.36 3.26
CA ALA A 118 10.10 -5.09 4.43
C ALA A 118 10.84 -6.34 4.92
N VAL A 119 10.16 -7.48 4.97
CA VAL A 119 10.76 -8.77 5.33
C VAL A 119 11.86 -9.16 4.35
N ARG A 120 11.57 -9.05 3.04
CA ARG A 120 12.51 -9.41 1.99
C ARG A 120 13.72 -8.50 1.92
N ALA A 121 13.56 -7.22 2.28
CA ALA A 121 14.66 -6.28 2.44
C ALA A 121 15.45 -6.47 3.75
N GLY A 122 15.10 -7.47 4.57
CA GLY A 122 15.74 -7.73 5.87
C GLY A 122 15.49 -6.63 6.91
N LEU A 123 14.46 -5.81 6.72
CA LEU A 123 14.17 -4.68 7.59
C LEU A 123 13.48 -5.09 8.88
N ILE A 124 12.63 -6.12 8.80
CA ILE A 124 11.83 -6.72 9.87
C ILE A 124 11.77 -8.24 9.67
N ARG A 125 11.44 -8.98 10.73
CA ARG A 125 11.00 -10.39 10.66
C ARG A 125 9.47 -10.46 10.63
N PRO A 126 8.88 -11.54 10.11
CA PRO A 126 7.41 -11.73 10.13
C PRO A 126 6.81 -11.61 11.54
N ASP A 127 7.53 -12.13 12.55
CA ASP A 127 7.08 -12.14 13.95
C ASP A 127 7.34 -10.81 14.70
N ASP A 128 7.99 -9.82 14.07
CA ASP A 128 8.27 -8.53 14.71
C ASP A 128 7.01 -7.64 14.88
N THR A 129 5.87 -8.09 14.38
CA THR A 129 4.57 -7.39 14.40
C THR A 129 3.65 -7.82 15.55
N ASP A 130 4.17 -8.54 16.54
CA ASP A 130 3.39 -9.00 17.69
C ASP A 130 2.76 -7.87 18.51
N ALA A 131 1.60 -8.16 19.10
CA ALA A 131 0.81 -7.18 19.86
C ALA A 131 1.58 -6.54 21.03
N GLU A 132 2.54 -7.26 21.63
CA GLU A 132 3.42 -6.73 22.68
C GLU A 132 4.41 -5.69 22.14
N VAL A 133 5.04 -5.99 20.99
CA VAL A 133 5.95 -5.07 20.30
C VAL A 133 5.19 -3.81 19.89
N LEU A 134 4.01 -3.95 19.28
CA LEU A 134 3.17 -2.83 18.88
C LEU A 134 2.76 -1.94 20.07
N ARG A 135 2.46 -2.54 21.23
CA ARG A 135 2.16 -1.79 22.48
C ARG A 135 3.38 -1.08 23.06
N SER A 136 4.59 -1.58 22.80
CA SER A 136 5.83 -0.97 23.30
C SER A 136 6.31 0.23 22.47
N ILE A 137 5.70 0.50 21.31
CA ILE A 137 6.06 1.63 20.45
C ILE A 137 5.74 2.96 21.17
N PRO A 138 6.72 3.89 21.29
CA PRO A 138 6.48 5.20 21.88
C PRO A 138 5.45 6.02 21.10
N GLU A 139 4.53 6.68 21.81
CA GLU A 139 3.54 7.58 21.18
C GLU A 139 4.16 8.73 20.39
N ARG A 140 5.38 9.16 20.76
CA ARG A 140 6.15 10.14 19.97
C ARG A 140 6.50 9.62 18.57
N ASP A 141 6.86 8.34 18.45
CA ASP A 141 7.27 7.73 17.19
C ASP A 141 6.04 7.48 16.31
N LEU A 142 4.92 7.05 16.91
CA LEU A 142 3.61 6.96 16.23
C LEU A 142 3.11 8.32 15.76
N SER A 143 3.33 9.38 16.55
CA SER A 143 2.93 10.74 16.17
C SER A 143 3.82 11.30 15.06
N ALA A 144 5.13 11.06 15.11
CA ALA A 144 6.05 11.43 14.04
C ALA A 144 5.68 10.72 12.73
N ALA A 145 5.45 9.41 12.76
CA ALA A 145 5.04 8.61 11.61
C ALA A 145 3.75 9.14 10.95
N ARG A 146 2.74 9.49 11.74
CA ARG A 146 1.49 10.11 11.25
C ARG A 146 1.68 11.54 10.74
N GLY A 147 2.71 12.25 11.23
CA GLY A 147 3.05 13.60 10.78
C GLY A 147 3.67 13.63 9.38
N VAL A 148 4.40 12.58 8.98
CA VAL A 148 5.08 12.49 7.67
C VAL A 148 4.14 12.82 6.48
N PRO A 149 3.00 12.11 6.28
CA PRO A 149 2.14 12.40 5.15
C PRO A 149 1.52 13.81 5.22
N LEU A 150 1.25 14.33 6.42
CA LEU A 150 0.74 15.70 6.58
C LEU A 150 1.77 16.75 6.15
N VAL A 151 3.04 16.57 6.51
CA VAL A 151 4.12 17.49 6.13
C VAL A 151 4.28 17.50 4.61
N ILE A 152 4.28 16.34 3.96
CA ILE A 152 4.40 16.23 2.49
C ILE A 152 3.18 16.87 1.80
N ALA A 153 1.97 16.51 2.22
CA ALA A 153 0.74 17.05 1.63
C ALA A 153 0.59 18.56 1.88
N GLY A 154 0.89 19.03 3.09
CA GLY A 154 0.86 20.44 3.45
C GLY A 154 1.88 21.26 2.67
N SER A 155 3.10 20.74 2.51
CA SER A 155 4.15 21.38 1.70
C SER A 155 3.76 21.46 0.23
N THR A 156 3.13 20.41 -0.30
CA THR A 156 2.62 20.37 -1.68
C THR A 156 1.51 21.39 -1.89
N ALA A 157 0.53 21.44 -0.99
CA ALA A 157 -0.57 22.40 -1.06
C ALA A 157 -0.06 23.85 -0.95
N ALA A 158 0.88 24.11 -0.03
CA ALA A 158 1.51 25.42 0.12
C ALA A 158 2.27 25.82 -1.16
N ALA A 159 3.10 24.93 -1.70
CA ALA A 159 3.83 25.18 -2.94
C ALA A 159 2.87 25.48 -4.11
N LEU A 160 1.81 24.69 -4.26
CA LEU A 160 0.80 24.90 -5.30
C LEU A 160 0.07 26.24 -5.14
N ALA A 161 -0.31 26.60 -3.91
CA ALA A 161 -0.95 27.89 -3.62
C ALA A 161 -0.04 29.07 -3.98
N LEU A 162 1.26 28.99 -3.65
CA LEU A 162 2.24 30.02 -3.98
C LEU A 162 2.42 30.22 -5.49
N VAL A 163 2.34 29.14 -6.27
CA VAL A 163 2.51 29.22 -7.74
C VAL A 163 1.20 29.41 -8.50
N TRP A 164 0.04 29.30 -7.84
CA TRP A 164 -1.29 29.22 -8.46
C TRP A 164 -1.60 30.34 -9.44
N ARG A 165 -1.27 31.59 -9.06
CA ARG A 165 -1.52 32.78 -9.89
C ARG A 165 -0.63 32.84 -11.13
N SER A 166 0.55 32.22 -11.06
CA SER A 166 1.51 32.17 -12.16
C SER A 166 1.24 31.06 -13.18
N LEU A 167 0.33 30.12 -12.85
CA LEU A 167 0.05 28.98 -13.73
C LEU A 167 -0.90 29.35 -14.88
N PRO A 168 -0.62 28.89 -16.11
CA PRO A 168 -1.52 29.03 -17.26
C PRO A 168 -2.88 28.36 -16.99
N SER A 169 -3.92 28.78 -17.72
CA SER A 169 -5.28 28.22 -17.58
C SER A 169 -5.36 26.73 -17.88
N SER A 170 -4.50 26.25 -18.79
CA SER A 170 -4.33 24.85 -19.19
C SER A 170 -2.95 24.34 -18.76
N VAL A 171 -2.88 23.11 -18.23
CA VAL A 171 -1.65 22.46 -17.76
C VAL A 171 -1.58 21.02 -18.27
N ALA A 172 -0.40 20.42 -18.23
CA ALA A 172 -0.21 19.03 -18.66
C ALA A 172 -1.12 18.06 -17.90
N SER A 173 -1.85 17.21 -18.64
CA SER A 173 -2.68 16.13 -18.12
C SER A 173 -2.00 14.78 -18.41
N GLY A 174 -1.39 14.23 -17.35
CA GLY A 174 -0.67 12.97 -17.42
C GLY A 174 0.65 13.03 -18.19
N PHE A 175 1.51 12.06 -17.91
CA PHE A 175 2.82 11.93 -18.54
C PHE A 175 2.99 10.52 -19.12
N GLY A 176 3.63 10.44 -20.28
CA GLY A 176 4.06 9.17 -20.86
C GLY A 176 5.31 8.64 -20.16
N MET A 177 5.69 7.39 -20.48
CA MET A 177 6.89 6.75 -19.92
C MET A 177 8.18 7.52 -20.22
N THR A 178 8.20 8.30 -21.31
CA THR A 178 9.33 9.16 -21.69
C THR A 178 9.36 10.50 -20.93
N GLY A 179 8.40 10.73 -20.01
CA GLY A 179 8.28 11.95 -19.24
C GLY A 179 7.66 13.15 -19.99
N ARG A 180 7.16 12.92 -21.21
CA ARG A 180 6.47 13.94 -22.01
C ARG A 180 4.97 14.02 -21.63
N PRO A 181 4.36 15.21 -21.69
CA PRO A 181 2.92 15.36 -21.44
C PRO A 181 2.10 14.59 -22.47
N ARG A 182 1.01 13.94 -22.05
CA ARG A 182 0.10 13.19 -22.93
C ARG A 182 -1.06 14.04 -23.45
N GLY A 183 -1.48 15.02 -22.67
CA GLY A 183 -2.55 15.93 -23.02
C GLY A 183 -2.51 17.17 -22.16
N GLU A 184 -3.58 17.94 -22.23
CA GLU A 184 -3.80 19.11 -21.41
C GLU A 184 -5.09 19.00 -20.60
N ALA A 185 -5.16 19.72 -19.49
CA ALA A 185 -6.35 19.86 -18.68
C ALA A 185 -6.37 21.23 -17.99
N PRO A 186 -7.54 21.72 -17.57
CA PRO A 186 -7.63 22.95 -16.80
C PRO A 186 -6.78 22.90 -15.52
N LYS A 187 -6.16 24.02 -15.14
CA LYS A 187 -5.31 24.09 -13.94
C LYS A 187 -6.01 23.71 -12.64
N TRP A 188 -7.34 23.84 -12.58
CA TRP A 188 -8.12 23.41 -11.41
C TRP A 188 -7.97 21.91 -11.11
N THR A 189 -7.61 21.08 -12.08
CA THR A 189 -7.33 19.65 -11.85
C THR A 189 -6.20 19.40 -10.85
N LEU A 190 -5.27 20.34 -10.69
CA LEU A 190 -4.20 20.27 -9.68
C LEU A 190 -4.72 20.31 -8.24
N THR A 191 -5.88 20.93 -7.98
CA THR A 191 -6.48 20.87 -6.64
C THR A 191 -6.98 19.46 -6.33
N GLY A 192 -7.54 18.77 -7.32
CA GLY A 192 -7.91 17.36 -7.20
C GLY A 192 -6.70 16.47 -6.93
N VAL A 193 -5.60 16.66 -7.68
CA VAL A 193 -4.36 15.91 -7.47
C VAL A 193 -3.77 16.18 -6.08
N ALA A 194 -3.73 17.44 -5.62
CA ALA A 194 -3.27 17.78 -4.27
C ALA A 194 -4.18 17.17 -3.18
N ALA A 195 -5.50 17.16 -3.41
CA ALA A 195 -6.47 16.54 -2.50
C ALA A 195 -6.27 15.02 -2.37
N LEU A 196 -5.84 14.33 -3.43
CA LEU A 196 -5.51 12.90 -3.37
C LEU A 196 -4.35 12.58 -2.40
N GLY A 197 -3.44 13.52 -2.15
CA GLY A 197 -2.42 13.39 -1.10
C GLY A 197 -2.92 13.84 0.28
N ALA A 198 -3.64 14.97 0.33
CA ALA A 198 -4.04 15.59 1.59
C ALA A 198 -5.17 14.85 2.33
N LEU A 199 -6.19 14.35 1.62
CA LEU A 199 -7.34 13.69 2.26
C LEU A 199 -6.93 12.41 3.00
N PRO A 200 -6.13 11.49 2.42
CA PRO A 200 -5.61 10.34 3.16
C PRO A 200 -4.72 10.74 4.33
N ALA A 201 -3.90 11.79 4.18
CA ALA A 201 -3.03 12.29 5.25
C ALA A 201 -3.81 12.80 6.48
N LEU A 202 -4.90 13.54 6.23
CA LEU A 202 -5.83 13.98 7.27
C LEU A 202 -6.57 12.80 7.90
N TRP A 203 -7.01 11.85 7.08
CA TRP A 203 -7.71 10.66 7.56
C TRP A 203 -6.81 9.76 8.43
N ALA A 204 -5.51 9.67 8.13
CA ALA A 204 -4.52 8.93 8.92
C ALA A 204 -4.34 9.49 10.35
N GLN A 205 -4.87 10.68 10.66
CA GLN A 205 -4.80 11.26 12.01
C GLN A 205 -5.81 10.67 12.99
N ARG A 206 -6.79 9.89 12.51
CA ARG A 206 -7.80 9.26 13.38
C ARG A 206 -7.14 8.30 14.37
N LYS A 207 -7.35 8.54 15.67
CA LYS A 207 -6.71 7.80 16.77
C LYS A 207 -7.48 6.55 17.25
N ASN A 208 -8.76 6.44 16.90
CA ASN A 208 -9.68 5.41 17.43
C ASN A 208 -9.49 4.03 16.77
N VAL A 209 -8.26 3.68 16.39
CA VAL A 209 -7.93 2.42 15.71
C VAL A 209 -6.66 1.80 16.29
N PRO A 210 -6.48 0.47 16.20
CA PRO A 210 -5.27 -0.24 16.61
C PRO A 210 -3.96 0.41 16.16
N VAL A 211 -2.86 0.16 16.89
CA VAL A 211 -1.54 0.74 16.56
C VAL A 211 -1.09 0.40 15.14
N GLU A 212 -1.23 -0.87 14.76
CA GLU A 212 -0.91 -1.36 13.43
C GLU A 212 -1.68 -0.59 12.35
N ASP A 213 -2.99 -0.43 12.54
CA ASP A 213 -3.83 0.35 11.63
C ASP A 213 -3.35 1.80 11.48
N ARG A 214 -2.93 2.43 12.57
CA ARG A 214 -2.38 3.80 12.53
C ARG A 214 -1.14 3.86 11.64
N LEU A 215 -0.25 2.87 11.76
CA LEU A 215 0.97 2.78 10.95
C LEU A 215 0.67 2.50 9.47
N VAL A 216 -0.18 1.52 9.17
CA VAL A 216 -0.54 1.18 7.78
C VAL A 216 -1.24 2.36 7.09
N ARG A 217 -2.11 3.08 7.80
CA ARG A 217 -2.75 4.29 7.27
C ARG A 217 -1.74 5.39 6.98
N ALA A 218 -0.80 5.63 7.89
CA ALA A 218 0.25 6.62 7.70
C ALA A 218 1.17 6.25 6.51
N ALA A 219 1.49 4.97 6.34
CA ALA A 219 2.29 4.43 5.24
C ALA A 219 1.60 4.63 3.88
N SER A 220 0.34 4.18 3.76
CA SER A 220 -0.49 4.38 2.57
C SER A 220 -0.68 5.86 2.23
N ALA A 221 -0.95 6.70 3.24
CA ALA A 221 -1.07 8.14 3.06
C ALA A 221 0.24 8.78 2.61
N THR A 222 1.39 8.27 3.08
CA THR A 222 2.73 8.74 2.67
C THR A 222 2.96 8.44 1.19
N SER A 223 2.65 7.21 0.75
CA SER A 223 2.75 6.84 -0.67
C SER A 223 1.92 7.75 -1.56
N LEU A 224 0.66 7.98 -1.22
CA LEU A 224 -0.24 8.85 -1.97
C LEU A 224 0.22 10.32 -1.96
N SER A 225 0.72 10.80 -0.81
CA SER A 225 1.23 12.16 -0.69
C SER A 225 2.48 12.38 -1.54
N VAL A 226 3.40 11.42 -1.60
CA VAL A 226 4.60 11.47 -2.45
C VAL A 226 4.24 11.48 -3.93
N ILE A 227 3.34 10.57 -4.35
CA ILE A 227 2.87 10.51 -5.75
C ILE A 227 2.18 11.83 -6.14
N SER A 228 1.27 12.31 -5.28
CA SER A 228 0.58 13.59 -5.47
C SER A 228 1.56 14.75 -5.59
N ALA A 229 2.51 14.86 -4.65
CA ALA A 229 3.56 15.89 -4.65
C ALA A 229 4.37 15.87 -5.95
N SER A 230 4.75 14.69 -6.41
CA SER A 230 5.51 14.55 -7.64
C SER A 230 4.73 14.93 -8.88
N VAL A 231 3.44 14.59 -8.97
CA VAL A 231 2.59 14.99 -10.11
C VAL A 231 2.42 16.50 -10.13
N VAL A 232 2.12 17.11 -8.98
CA VAL A 232 2.03 18.57 -8.86
C VAL A 232 3.34 19.24 -9.27
N ALA A 233 4.48 18.76 -8.76
CA ALA A 233 5.80 19.28 -9.11
C ALA A 233 6.09 19.13 -10.61
N ALA A 234 5.87 17.95 -11.19
CA ALA A 234 6.08 17.70 -12.60
C ALA A 234 5.25 18.65 -13.48
N THR A 235 3.96 18.82 -13.16
CA THR A 235 3.07 19.71 -13.91
C THR A 235 3.44 21.18 -13.76
N VAL A 236 3.79 21.63 -12.54
CA VAL A 236 4.22 23.02 -12.29
C VAL A 236 5.53 23.33 -13.02
N VAL A 237 6.50 22.43 -12.98
CA VAL A 237 7.78 22.64 -13.66
C VAL A 237 7.60 22.55 -15.18
N GLN A 238 6.77 21.62 -15.68
CA GLN A 238 6.42 21.53 -17.10
C GLN A 238 5.79 22.83 -17.62
N ALA A 239 4.87 23.44 -16.85
CA ALA A 239 4.25 24.71 -17.22
C ALA A 239 5.25 25.88 -17.30
N ARG A 240 6.34 25.83 -16.52
CA ARG A 240 7.41 26.85 -16.52
C ARG A 240 8.53 26.57 -17.52
N ARG A 241 8.78 25.29 -17.83
CA ARG A 241 9.89 24.81 -18.66
C ARG A 241 9.39 23.71 -19.62
N PRO A 242 8.69 24.07 -20.71
CA PRO A 242 7.96 23.12 -21.55
C PRO A 242 8.85 22.12 -22.31
N CYS A 243 10.12 22.43 -22.53
CA CYS A 243 11.03 21.56 -23.29
C CYS A 243 11.59 20.37 -22.49
N GLY A 244 11.34 20.29 -21.18
CA GLY A 244 11.88 19.23 -20.33
C GLY A 244 11.04 17.94 -20.32
N ARG A 245 11.63 16.87 -19.78
CA ARG A 245 10.95 15.57 -19.55
C ARG A 245 10.52 15.45 -18.09
N TRP A 246 9.79 16.45 -17.59
CA TRP A 246 9.47 16.57 -16.17
C TRP A 246 8.54 15.48 -15.64
N GLY A 247 7.83 14.78 -16.53
CA GLY A 247 7.08 13.58 -16.19
C GLY A 247 7.94 12.42 -15.68
N LEU A 248 9.26 12.43 -15.88
CA LEU A 248 10.14 11.43 -15.26
C LEU A 248 10.09 11.50 -13.72
N LEU A 249 9.76 12.67 -13.16
CA LEU A 249 9.53 12.81 -11.72
C LEU A 249 8.41 11.88 -11.24
N THR A 250 7.31 11.76 -12.00
CA THR A 250 6.18 10.91 -11.59
C THR A 250 6.55 9.43 -11.56
N GLY A 251 7.44 8.99 -12.46
CA GLY A 251 8.01 7.64 -12.41
C GLY A 251 8.98 7.45 -11.24
N ALA A 252 9.87 8.41 -11.02
CA ALA A 252 10.82 8.41 -9.89
C ALA A 252 10.13 8.47 -8.52
N ALA A 253 8.88 8.93 -8.45
CA ALA A 253 8.10 8.98 -7.22
C ALA A 253 7.74 7.59 -6.68
N LEU A 254 7.65 6.55 -7.52
CA LEU A 254 7.28 5.21 -7.10
C LEU A 254 8.27 4.60 -6.07
N PRO A 255 9.59 4.51 -6.34
CA PRO A 255 10.53 4.01 -5.35
C PRO A 255 10.61 4.91 -4.10
N VAL A 256 10.46 6.22 -4.24
CA VAL A 256 10.43 7.15 -3.10
C VAL A 256 9.20 6.93 -2.22
N ALA A 257 8.03 6.70 -2.83
CA ALA A 257 6.79 6.39 -2.13
C ALA A 257 6.93 5.08 -1.35
N VAL A 258 7.46 4.02 -1.98
CA VAL A 258 7.72 2.73 -1.31
C VAL A 258 8.69 2.90 -0.15
N ALA A 259 9.84 3.55 -0.37
CA ALA A 259 10.85 3.76 0.67
C ALA A 259 10.31 4.60 1.84
N GLY A 260 9.60 5.70 1.56
CA GLY A 260 8.97 6.54 2.58
C GLY A 260 7.91 5.78 3.37
N SER A 261 7.07 5.00 2.68
CA SER A 261 6.04 4.17 3.29
C SER A 261 6.65 3.09 4.21
N LEU A 262 7.72 2.42 3.77
CA LEU A 262 8.46 1.47 4.60
C LEU A 262 9.08 2.15 5.83
N ALA A 263 9.71 3.31 5.66
CA ALA A 263 10.32 4.04 6.77
C ALA A 263 9.29 4.42 7.84
N VAL A 264 8.09 4.85 7.43
CA VAL A 264 6.99 5.21 8.33
C VAL A 264 6.51 4.04 9.21
N VAL A 265 6.69 2.79 8.75
CA VAL A 265 6.30 1.60 9.52
C VAL A 265 7.48 0.99 10.27
N VAL A 266 8.61 0.80 9.59
CA VAL A 266 9.79 0.11 10.12
C VAL A 266 10.46 0.91 11.24
N VAL A 267 10.52 2.23 11.15
CA VAL A 267 11.20 3.05 12.18
C VAL A 267 10.49 2.96 13.53
N PRO A 268 9.16 3.16 13.64
CA PRO A 268 8.42 2.91 14.88
C PRO A 268 8.49 1.46 15.36
N LEU A 269 8.43 0.47 14.46
CA LEU A 269 8.56 -0.94 14.86
C LEU A 269 9.91 -1.22 15.51
N ARG A 270 11.01 -0.74 14.92
CA ARG A 270 12.37 -0.89 15.49
C ARG A 270 12.53 -0.16 16.81
N SER A 271 11.80 0.93 17.06
CA SER A 271 11.84 1.58 18.37
C SER A 271 11.04 0.82 19.42
N GLY A 272 9.90 0.21 19.05
CA GLY A 272 9.15 -0.73 19.88
C GLY A 272 9.99 -1.96 20.26
N LEU A 273 10.55 -2.67 19.29
CA LEU A 273 11.38 -3.86 19.51
C LEU A 273 12.51 -3.61 20.52
N ARG A 274 13.24 -2.50 20.37
CA ARG A 274 14.30 -2.10 21.30
C ARG A 274 13.77 -1.93 22.73
N ARG A 275 12.59 -1.32 22.90
CA ARG A 275 11.97 -1.15 24.22
C ARG A 275 11.46 -2.44 24.81
N ALA A 276 10.82 -3.29 24.01
CA ALA A 276 10.37 -4.62 24.45
C ALA A 276 11.54 -5.47 24.94
N TRP A 277 12.67 -5.46 24.23
CA TRP A 277 13.89 -6.15 24.66
C TRP A 277 14.47 -5.58 25.96
N HIS A 278 14.55 -4.25 26.09
CA HIS A 278 15.00 -3.64 27.34
C HIS A 278 14.08 -3.98 28.52
N ALA A 279 12.76 -4.03 28.31
CA ALA A 279 11.80 -4.39 29.34
C ALA A 279 11.93 -5.88 29.74
N ALA A 280 12.10 -6.78 28.77
CA ALA A 280 12.31 -8.21 29.01
C ALA A 280 13.63 -8.48 29.74
N ALA A 281 14.70 -7.77 29.40
CA ALA A 281 16.00 -7.88 30.07
C ALA A 281 16.00 -7.32 31.50
N ALA A 282 15.13 -6.36 31.79
CA ALA A 282 14.96 -5.78 33.12
C ALA A 282 13.98 -6.57 34.01
N ALA A 283 13.23 -7.52 33.45
CA ALA A 283 12.32 -8.36 34.21
C ALA A 283 13.11 -9.35 35.09
N PRO A 284 12.82 -9.44 36.40
CA PRO A 284 13.48 -10.42 37.26
C PRO A 284 13.18 -11.85 36.76
N PRO A 285 14.10 -12.81 36.93
CA PRO A 285 13.88 -14.18 36.50
C PRO A 285 12.60 -14.71 37.14
N ARG A 286 11.67 -15.21 36.32
CA ARG A 286 10.48 -15.92 36.81
C ARG A 286 10.97 -17.07 37.68
N SER A 287 10.69 -17.01 38.98
CA SER A 287 10.98 -18.09 39.91
C SER A 287 10.32 -19.38 39.41
N THR A 288 11.14 -20.33 39.00
CA THR A 288 10.69 -21.66 38.64
C THR A 288 10.29 -22.43 39.92
N LEU A 289 9.02 -22.87 39.91
CA LEU A 289 8.40 -23.96 40.69
C LEU A 289 8.02 -23.73 42.16
N PRO A 290 6.73 -23.95 42.55
CA PRO A 290 6.45 -24.73 43.73
C PRO A 290 6.70 -26.21 43.43
N LYS A 291 7.60 -26.86 44.18
CA LYS A 291 7.61 -28.32 44.32
C LYS A 291 6.26 -28.74 44.92
N GLU A 292 5.35 -29.23 44.11
CA GLU A 292 4.18 -29.92 44.64
C GLU A 292 4.59 -31.35 45.00
N LYS A 293 4.40 -31.66 46.29
CA LYS A 293 4.67 -32.95 46.90
C LYS A 293 3.73 -33.99 46.31
N THR A 294 4.26 -35.05 45.73
CA THR A 294 3.50 -36.28 45.50
C THR A 294 3.20 -36.95 46.85
N PRO A 295 1.98 -37.48 47.06
CA PRO A 295 1.64 -38.30 48.22
C PRO A 295 2.36 -39.65 48.21
#